data_AF-W0GRX7-F1
#
_entry.id   AF-W0GRX7-F1
#
_cell.length_a   1.000
_cell.length_b   1.000
_cell.length_c   1.000
_cell.angle_alpha   90.00
_cell.angle_beta   90.00
_cell.angle_gamma   90.00
#
_symmetry.space_group_name_H-M   'P 1'
#
loop_
_entity.id
_entity.type
_entity.pdbx_description
1 polymer ?
#
loop_
_entity_poly.entity_id
_entity_poly.type
_entity_poly.pdbx_seq_one_letter_code
_entity_poly.pdbx_strand_id
1 'polypeptide(L)'
;MKVITIKSLVSIANIVLYSALLVIFLILGMQKWDVSVNTGYKIAYVLIGFAIAIFVLYHVVRAHEIKKTTFQFNRKHNLFMYIFYITQYFIFGFTLFYTILGNTHVLTPNGICIFWYVWFPIVFVATIAVSVLESIVRVEEKIFLVKEKWKASEEWEKEQLELKNKKNAPLVKNDSSSDSKPINPFMEDDKPE
;
A
#
# COMPACT_ATOMS: atom_id res chain seq x y z
N MET A 1 3.93 14.85 7.63
CA MET A 1 4.67 13.57 7.73
C MET A 1 4.78 12.98 6.33
N LYS A 2 5.99 12.85 5.76
CA LYS A 2 6.16 12.29 4.40
C LYS A 2 5.69 10.84 4.41
N VAL A 3 4.57 10.58 3.75
CA VAL A 3 4.01 9.24 3.59
C VAL A 3 4.93 8.50 2.63
N ILE A 4 5.92 7.79 3.19
CA ILE A 4 6.57 6.69 2.47
C ILE A 4 5.41 5.76 2.11
N THR A 5 4.97 5.80 0.85
CA THR A 5 3.89 4.94 0.38
C THR A 5 4.38 3.52 0.56
N ILE A 6 3.63 2.68 1.27
CA ILE A 6 4.02 1.31 1.64
C ILE A 6 4.49 0.47 0.43
N LYS A 7 4.04 0.82 -0.78
CA LYS A 7 4.57 0.31 -2.06
C LYS A 7 6.08 0.48 -2.24
N SER A 8 6.63 1.62 -1.83
CA SER A 8 8.05 1.94 -1.95
C SER A 8 8.93 0.95 -1.19
N LEU A 9 8.45 0.34 -0.09
CA LEU A 9 9.19 -0.71 0.61
C LEU A 9 9.44 -1.93 -0.27
N VAL A 10 8.45 -2.36 -1.05
CA VAL A 10 8.59 -3.48 -2.01
C VAL A 10 9.58 -3.12 -3.11
N SER A 11 9.48 -1.91 -3.66
CA SER A 11 10.41 -1.44 -4.68
C SER A 11 11.85 -1.36 -4.15
N ILE A 12 12.04 -0.86 -2.93
CA ILE A 12 13.36 -0.80 -2.28
C ILE A 12 13.91 -2.22 -2.05
N ALA A 13 13.09 -3.14 -1.53
CA ALA A 13 13.49 -4.53 -1.33
C ALA A 13 13.94 -5.18 -2.66
N ASN A 14 13.19 -4.95 -3.73
CA ASN A 14 13.54 -5.48 -5.05
C ASN A 14 14.81 -4.85 -5.62
N ILE A 15 15.02 -3.53 -5.46
CA ILE A 15 16.27 -2.88 -5.89
C ILE A 15 17.47 -3.50 -5.17
N VAL A 16 17.37 -3.66 -3.83
CA VAL A 16 18.43 -4.30 -3.04
C VAL A 16 18.67 -5.73 -3.52
N LEU A 17 17.62 -6.50 -3.80
CA LEU A 17 17.72 -7.85 -4.34
C LEU A 17 18.43 -7.88 -5.71
N TYR A 18 18.06 -7.00 -6.64
CA TYR A 18 18.71 -6.92 -7.95
C TYR A 18 20.17 -6.50 -7.84
N SER A 19 20.49 -5.55 -6.96
CA SER A 19 21.86 -5.19 -6.66
C SER A 19 22.63 -6.38 -6.09
N ALA A 20 22.03 -7.18 -5.20
CA ALA A 20 22.64 -8.40 -4.68
C ALA A 20 22.94 -9.41 -5.80
N LEU A 21 21.97 -9.68 -6.67
CA LEU A 21 22.12 -10.58 -7.81
C LEU A 21 23.22 -10.12 -8.78
N LEU A 22 23.31 -8.81 -9.03
CA LEU A 22 24.36 -8.23 -9.87
C LEU A 22 25.74 -8.37 -9.23
N VAL A 23 25.86 -8.08 -7.93
CA VAL A 23 27.13 -8.21 -7.19
C VAL A 23 27.60 -9.66 -7.16
N ILE A 24 26.70 -10.62 -6.92
CA ILE A 24 26.99 -12.06 -7.01
C ILE A 24 27.56 -12.40 -8.38
N PHE A 25 26.93 -11.94 -9.44
CA PHE A 25 27.38 -12.21 -10.80
C PHE A 25 28.76 -11.62 -11.10
N LEU A 26 29.01 -10.37 -10.70
CA LEU A 26 30.28 -9.69 -10.95
C LEU A 26 31.45 -10.31 -10.18
N ILE A 27 31.25 -10.65 -8.91
CA ILE A 27 32.30 -11.19 -8.04
C ILE A 27 32.50 -12.69 -8.28
N LEU A 28 31.41 -13.46 -8.32
CA LEU A 28 31.47 -14.93 -8.25
C LEU A 28 31.35 -15.60 -9.61
N GLY A 29 30.60 -15.00 -10.54
CA GLY A 29 30.44 -15.51 -11.90
C GLY A 29 31.58 -15.04 -12.82
N MET A 30 31.69 -13.73 -12.99
CA MET A 30 32.66 -13.11 -13.90
C MET A 30 34.06 -12.93 -13.29
N GLN A 31 34.20 -13.02 -11.97
CA GLN A 31 35.46 -12.79 -11.25
C GLN A 31 36.13 -11.46 -11.62
N LYS A 32 35.32 -10.43 -11.89
CA LYS A 32 35.78 -9.12 -12.39
C LYS A 32 36.11 -8.12 -11.28
N TRP A 33 35.88 -8.49 -10.02
CA TRP A 33 36.15 -7.63 -8.87
C TRP A 33 37.23 -8.28 -8.02
N ASP A 34 38.23 -7.50 -7.62
CA ASP A 34 39.36 -7.94 -6.79
C ASP A 34 38.94 -8.07 -5.31
N VAL A 35 37.90 -8.87 -5.08
CA VAL A 35 37.30 -9.15 -3.78
C VAL A 35 37.36 -10.66 -3.60
N SER A 36 37.83 -11.11 -2.43
CA SER A 36 37.87 -12.55 -2.16
C SER A 36 36.47 -13.17 -2.29
N VAL A 37 36.41 -14.38 -2.84
CA VAL A 37 35.16 -15.15 -3.03
C VAL A 37 34.35 -15.24 -1.73
N ASN A 38 35.01 -15.47 -0.58
CA ASN A 38 34.39 -15.52 0.74
C ASN A 38 33.75 -14.17 1.13
N THR A 39 34.45 -13.06 0.89
CA THR A 39 33.90 -11.71 1.11
C THR A 39 32.70 -11.46 0.19
N GLY A 40 32.76 -11.92 -1.07
CA GLY A 40 31.65 -11.84 -2.02
C GLY A 40 30.38 -12.52 -1.52
N TYR A 41 30.49 -13.76 -1.03
CA TYR A 41 29.34 -14.47 -0.44
C TYR A 41 28.79 -13.78 0.80
N LYS A 42 29.65 -13.25 1.68
CA LYS A 42 29.19 -12.49 2.86
C LYS A 42 28.39 -11.24 2.47
N ILE A 43 28.86 -10.48 1.49
CA ILE A 43 28.14 -9.31 0.96
C ILE A 43 26.78 -9.75 0.39
N ALA A 44 26.75 -10.83 -0.39
CA ALA A 44 25.53 -11.38 -0.95
C ALA A 44 24.51 -11.76 0.13
N TYR A 45 24.93 -12.49 1.17
CA TYR A 45 24.04 -12.86 2.28
C TYR A 45 23.48 -11.66 3.03
N VAL A 46 24.32 -10.64 3.28
CA VAL A 46 23.87 -9.41 3.94
C VAL A 46 22.83 -8.68 3.09
N LEU A 47 23.06 -8.53 1.78
CA LEU A 47 22.12 -7.84 0.89
C LEU A 47 20.81 -8.62 0.73
N ILE A 48 20.86 -9.94 0.53
CA ILE A 48 19.67 -10.78 0.43
C ILE A 48 18.90 -10.76 1.76
N GLY A 49 19.59 -10.90 2.89
CA GLY A 49 18.97 -10.83 4.22
C GLY A 49 18.31 -9.48 4.49
N PHE A 50 18.93 -8.39 4.07
CA PHE A 50 18.36 -7.05 4.18
C PHE A 50 17.11 -6.88 3.29
N ALA A 51 17.14 -7.36 2.05
CA ALA A 51 15.98 -7.35 1.16
C ALA A 51 14.80 -8.15 1.74
N ILE A 52 15.06 -9.34 2.30
CA ILE A 52 14.06 -10.16 2.98
C ILE A 52 13.48 -9.41 4.18
N ALA A 53 14.31 -8.79 5.02
CA ALA A 53 13.85 -8.04 6.19
C ALA A 53 12.90 -6.89 5.80
N ILE A 54 13.23 -6.12 4.76
CA ILE A 54 12.35 -5.05 4.25
C ILE A 54 11.04 -5.63 3.70
N PHE A 55 11.09 -6.75 2.99
CA PHE A 55 9.89 -7.38 2.47
C PHE A 55 8.98 -7.94 3.58
N VAL A 56 9.56 -8.53 4.63
CA VAL A 56 8.81 -8.97 5.81
C VAL A 56 8.18 -7.79 6.53
N LEU A 57 8.91 -6.69 6.71
CA LEU A 57 8.36 -5.44 7.27
C LEU A 57 7.16 -4.96 6.45
N TYR A 58 7.29 -4.93 5.12
CA TYR A 58 6.19 -4.61 4.22
C TYR A 58 4.97 -5.52 4.44
N HIS A 59 5.19 -6.83 4.51
CA HIS A 59 4.12 -7.81 4.71
C HIS A 59 3.37 -7.57 6.03
N VAL A 60 4.10 -7.33 7.12
CA VAL A 60 3.52 -7.05 8.45
C VAL A 60 2.73 -5.74 8.43
N VAL A 61 3.29 -4.67 7.88
CA VAL A 61 2.61 -3.38 7.76
C VAL A 61 1.33 -3.52 6.92
N ARG A 62 1.39 -4.26 5.80
CA ARG A 62 0.24 -4.49 4.94
C ARG A 62 -0.85 -5.31 5.62
N ALA A 63 -0.48 -6.37 6.36
CA ALA A 63 -1.41 -7.16 7.14
C ALA A 63 -2.10 -6.33 8.24
N HIS A 64 -1.38 -5.37 8.83
CA HIS A 64 -1.95 -4.42 9.80
C HIS A 64 -2.93 -3.43 9.15
N GLU A 65 -2.60 -2.90 7.96
CA GLU A 65 -3.51 -2.00 7.23
C GLU A 65 -4.82 -2.69 6.83
N ILE A 66 -4.73 -3.92 6.32
CA ILE A 66 -5.90 -4.72 5.92
C ILE A 66 -6.88 -4.91 7.08
N LYS A 67 -6.38 -5.04 8.32
CA LYS A 67 -7.22 -5.18 9.51
C LYS A 67 -7.91 -3.88 9.92
N LYS A 68 -7.38 -2.72 9.49
CA LYS A 68 -7.92 -1.40 9.83
C LYS A 68 -8.97 -0.92 8.83
N THR A 69 -8.97 -1.44 7.60
CA THR A 69 -9.89 -0.99 6.56
C THR A 69 -11.21 -1.76 6.62
N THR A 70 -12.32 -1.06 6.36
CA THR A 70 -13.67 -1.64 6.19
C THR A 70 -13.82 -2.36 4.84
N PHE A 71 -12.79 -2.29 3.99
CA PHE A 71 -12.78 -2.89 2.67
C PHE A 71 -12.84 -4.42 2.76
N GLN A 72 -13.94 -4.99 2.29
CA GLN A 72 -14.09 -6.44 2.21
C GLN A 72 -13.35 -6.97 0.97
N PHE A 73 -12.26 -7.70 1.21
CA PHE A 73 -11.49 -8.35 0.16
C PHE A 73 -12.31 -9.47 -0.50
N ASN A 74 -12.59 -9.31 -1.79
CA ASN A 74 -13.19 -10.36 -2.58
C ASN A 74 -12.17 -11.50 -2.82
N ARG A 75 -12.66 -12.70 -3.16
CA ARG A 75 -11.82 -13.89 -3.41
C ARG A 75 -10.70 -13.64 -4.42
N LYS A 76 -10.96 -12.84 -5.45
CA LYS A 76 -9.96 -12.45 -6.46
C LYS A 76 -8.83 -11.59 -5.88
N HIS A 77 -9.13 -10.65 -4.98
CA HIS A 77 -8.11 -9.80 -4.36
C HIS A 77 -7.20 -10.62 -3.45
N ASN A 78 -7.78 -11.54 -2.67
CA ASN A 78 -7.01 -12.47 -1.84
C ASN A 78 -6.11 -13.36 -2.70
N LEU A 79 -6.61 -13.88 -3.81
CA LEU A 79 -5.81 -14.68 -4.74
C LEU A 79 -4.63 -13.87 -5.30
N PHE A 80 -4.85 -12.63 -5.75
CA PHE A 80 -3.78 -11.77 -6.27
C PHE A 80 -2.73 -11.44 -5.21
N MET A 81 -3.14 -11.17 -3.97
CA MET A 81 -2.18 -10.97 -2.87
C MET A 81 -1.40 -12.25 -2.55
N TYR A 82 -2.05 -13.42 -2.52
CA TYR A 82 -1.35 -14.68 -2.29
C TYR A 82 -0.32 -14.98 -3.37
N ILE A 83 -0.69 -14.83 -4.65
CA ILE A 83 0.25 -15.00 -5.77
C ILE A 83 1.44 -14.05 -5.59
N PHE A 84 1.19 -12.78 -5.29
CA PHE A 84 2.26 -11.81 -5.04
C PHE A 84 3.22 -12.25 -3.93
N TYR A 85 2.70 -12.66 -2.77
CA TYR A 85 3.54 -13.06 -1.65
C TYR A 85 4.29 -14.36 -1.92
N ILE A 86 3.60 -15.39 -2.40
CA ILE A 86 4.19 -16.70 -2.68
C ILE A 86 5.30 -16.57 -3.72
N THR A 87 5.05 -15.84 -4.82
CA THR A 87 6.07 -15.61 -5.85
C THR A 87 7.28 -14.89 -5.27
N GLN A 88 7.10 -13.87 -4.42
CA GLN A 88 8.26 -13.19 -3.85
C GLN A 88 9.03 -14.02 -2.83
N TYR A 89 8.36 -14.76 -1.96
CA TYR A 89 9.04 -15.70 -1.07
C TYR A 89 9.78 -16.79 -1.85
N PHE A 90 9.22 -17.27 -2.96
CA PHE A 90 9.88 -18.20 -3.85
C PHE A 90 11.15 -17.60 -4.47
N ILE A 91 11.08 -16.35 -4.97
CA ILE A 91 12.24 -15.65 -5.53
C ILE A 91 13.35 -15.50 -4.49
N PHE A 92 13.03 -15.06 -3.27
CA PHE A 92 14.00 -14.94 -2.19
C PHE A 92 14.60 -16.29 -1.80
N GLY A 93 13.76 -17.30 -1.58
CA GLY A 93 14.18 -18.64 -1.17
C GLY A 93 15.08 -19.31 -2.21
N PHE A 94 14.70 -19.23 -3.49
CA PHE A 94 15.49 -19.80 -4.58
C PHE A 94 16.82 -19.06 -4.76
N THR A 95 16.82 -17.73 -4.68
CA THR A 95 18.05 -16.93 -4.76
C THR A 95 19.01 -17.26 -3.61
N LEU A 96 18.49 -17.42 -2.39
CA LEU A 96 19.27 -17.82 -1.23
C LEU A 96 19.83 -19.24 -1.40
N PHE A 97 19.00 -20.18 -1.84
CA PHE A 97 19.41 -21.57 -2.11
C PHE A 97 20.56 -21.64 -3.10
N TYR A 98 20.49 -20.90 -4.22
CA TYR A 98 21.59 -20.84 -5.19
C TYR A 98 22.85 -20.19 -4.63
N THR A 99 22.71 -19.15 -3.82
CA THR A 99 23.86 -18.52 -3.17
C THR A 99 24.56 -19.51 -2.22
N ILE A 100 23.79 -20.34 -1.50
CA ILE A 100 24.32 -21.44 -0.68
C ILE A 100 25.03 -22.48 -1.55
N LEU A 101 24.41 -22.95 -2.64
CA LEU A 101 25.04 -23.92 -3.54
C LEU A 101 26.37 -23.41 -4.11
N GLY A 102 26.44 -22.14 -4.50
CA GLY A 102 27.68 -21.49 -4.93
C GLY A 102 28.73 -21.49 -3.81
N ASN A 103 28.36 -21.09 -2.60
CA ASN A 103 29.27 -21.03 -1.46
C ASN A 103 29.80 -22.41 -1.04
N THR A 104 28.99 -23.47 -1.18
CA THR A 104 29.39 -24.86 -0.92
C THR A 104 30.21 -25.48 -2.07
N HIS A 105 30.58 -24.71 -3.09
CA HIS A 105 31.34 -25.17 -4.27
C HIS A 105 30.66 -26.28 -5.09
N VAL A 106 29.35 -26.49 -4.91
CA VAL A 106 28.56 -27.41 -5.74
C VAL A 106 28.39 -26.85 -7.16
N LEU A 107 28.36 -25.53 -7.29
CA LEU A 107 28.30 -24.83 -8.57
C LEU A 107 29.69 -24.33 -8.97
N THR A 108 30.08 -24.60 -10.21
CA THR A 108 31.25 -23.97 -10.84
C THR A 108 30.92 -22.52 -11.20
N PRO A 109 31.94 -21.65 -11.44
CA PRO A 109 31.71 -20.28 -11.90
C PRO A 109 30.84 -20.20 -13.16
N ASN A 110 31.02 -21.14 -14.10
CA ASN A 110 30.17 -21.25 -15.29
C ASN A 110 28.71 -21.57 -14.94
N GLY A 111 28.47 -22.44 -13.95
CA GLY A 111 27.14 -22.72 -13.43
C GLY A 111 26.47 -21.49 -12.82
N ILE A 112 27.23 -20.65 -12.11
CA ILE A 112 26.75 -19.37 -11.56
C ILE A 112 26.37 -18.40 -12.69
N CYS A 113 27.18 -18.31 -13.75
CA CYS A 113 26.89 -17.48 -14.92
C CYS A 113 25.62 -17.95 -15.65
N ILE A 114 25.49 -19.25 -15.95
CA ILE A 114 24.30 -19.82 -16.62
C ILE A 114 23.05 -19.54 -15.78
N PHE A 115 23.15 -19.76 -14.46
CA PHE A 115 22.07 -19.43 -13.55
C PHE A 115 21.69 -17.96 -13.65
N TRP A 116 22.65 -17.04 -13.61
CA TRP A 116 22.35 -15.61 -13.70
C TRP A 116 21.66 -15.25 -15.01
N TYR A 117 22.14 -15.74 -16.16
CA TYR A 117 21.55 -15.43 -17.47
C TYR A 117 20.11 -15.89 -17.63
N VAL A 118 19.71 -16.96 -16.95
CA VAL A 118 18.33 -17.49 -17.01
C VAL A 118 17.47 -16.93 -15.87
N TRP A 119 17.98 -16.95 -14.65
CA TRP A 119 17.25 -16.57 -13.45
C TRP A 119 16.98 -15.06 -13.38
N PHE A 120 17.97 -14.23 -13.72
CA PHE A 120 17.83 -12.78 -13.60
C PHE A 120 16.68 -12.23 -14.47
N PRO A 121 16.56 -12.57 -15.77
CA PRO A 121 15.40 -12.15 -16.57
C PRO A 121 14.07 -12.68 -16.05
N ILE A 122 14.02 -13.92 -15.56
CA ILE A 122 12.80 -14.52 -14.99
C ILE A 122 12.36 -13.73 -13.75
N VAL A 123 13.28 -13.47 -12.82
CA VAL A 123 13.00 -12.68 -11.60
C VAL A 123 12.55 -11.27 -11.97
N PHE A 124 13.21 -10.65 -12.96
CA PHE A 124 12.86 -9.32 -13.44
C PHE A 124 11.41 -9.24 -13.93
N VAL A 125 11.03 -10.13 -14.85
CA VAL A 125 9.68 -10.17 -15.43
C VAL A 125 8.65 -10.57 -14.38
N ALA A 126 8.92 -11.62 -13.59
CA ALA A 126 8.01 -12.11 -12.57
C ALA A 126 7.71 -11.04 -11.51
N THR A 127 8.75 -10.33 -11.04
CA THR A 127 8.60 -9.26 -10.05
C THR A 127 7.72 -8.13 -10.56
N ILE A 128 7.88 -7.72 -11.82
CA ILE A 128 7.03 -6.70 -12.44
C ILE A 128 5.59 -7.20 -12.52
N ALA A 129 5.38 -8.41 -13.05
CA ALA A 129 4.05 -8.99 -13.22
C ALA A 129 3.28 -9.07 -11.89
N VAL A 130 3.91 -9.60 -10.83
CA VAL A 130 3.25 -9.71 -9.52
C VAL A 130 3.06 -8.35 -8.85
N SER A 131 3.98 -7.40 -9.05
CA SER A 131 3.84 -6.03 -8.56
C SER A 131 2.65 -5.30 -9.20
N VAL A 132 2.28 -5.63 -10.45
CA VAL A 132 1.07 -5.10 -11.10
C VAL A 132 -0.18 -5.66 -10.44
N LEU A 133 -0.26 -6.97 -10.18
CA LEU A 133 -1.40 -7.60 -9.51
C LEU A 133 -1.68 -6.97 -8.14
N GLU A 134 -0.62 -6.78 -7.36
CA GLU A 134 -0.69 -6.14 -6.05
C GLU A 134 -1.13 -4.66 -6.15
N SER A 135 -0.65 -3.96 -7.18
CA SER A 135 -1.05 -2.57 -7.44
C SER A 135 -2.53 -2.44 -7.78
N ILE A 136 -3.10 -3.37 -8.54
CA ILE A 136 -4.54 -3.39 -8.86
C ILE A 136 -5.37 -3.45 -7.57
N VAL A 137 -5.05 -4.39 -6.68
CA VAL A 137 -5.75 -4.54 -5.39
C VAL A 137 -5.66 -3.26 -4.54
N ARG A 138 -4.49 -2.62 -4.47
CA ARG A 138 -4.35 -1.36 -3.72
C ARG A 138 -5.13 -0.21 -4.34
N VAL A 139 -5.18 -0.12 -5.67
CA VAL A 139 -5.92 0.95 -6.35
C VAL A 139 -7.41 0.81 -6.05
N GLU A 140 -7.96 -0.40 -6.15
CA GLU A 140 -9.35 -0.67 -5.82
C GLU A 140 -9.68 -0.37 -4.35
N GLU A 141 -8.81 -0.77 -3.42
CA GLU A 141 -8.96 -0.44 -2.00
C GLU A 141 -8.98 1.08 -1.76
N LYS A 142 -8.05 1.82 -2.39
CA LYS A 142 -8.02 3.29 -2.28
C LYS A 142 -9.27 3.94 -2.87
N ILE A 143 -9.74 3.46 -4.01
CA ILE A 143 -10.98 3.96 -4.63
C ILE A 143 -12.16 3.73 -3.69
N PHE A 144 -12.25 2.56 -3.06
CA PHE A 144 -13.31 2.27 -2.09
C PHE A 144 -13.25 3.21 -0.89
N LEU A 145 -12.09 3.36 -0.26
CA LEU A 145 -11.92 4.23 0.91
C LEU A 145 -12.24 5.70 0.60
N VAL A 146 -11.93 6.17 -0.60
CA VAL A 146 -12.29 7.54 -1.04
C VAL A 146 -13.81 7.66 -1.21
N LYS A 147 -14.47 6.68 -1.83
CA LYS A 147 -15.94 6.68 -1.98
C LYS A 147 -16.66 6.62 -0.63
N GLU A 148 -16.17 5.83 0.31
CA GLU A 148 -16.73 5.73 1.66
C GLU A 148 -16.61 7.07 2.40
N LYS A 149 -15.43 7.70 2.37
CA LYS A 149 -15.21 9.03 2.95
C LYS A 149 -16.07 10.11 2.30
N TRP A 150 -16.26 10.05 0.98
CA TRP A 150 -17.11 10.98 0.27
C TRP A 150 -18.57 10.85 0.72
N LYS A 151 -19.12 9.62 0.78
CA LYS A 151 -20.47 9.38 1.27
C LYS A 151 -20.68 9.84 2.71
N ALA A 152 -19.72 9.53 3.59
CA ALA A 152 -19.77 9.99 4.97
C ALA A 152 -19.78 11.53 5.06
N SER A 153 -19.06 12.22 4.17
CA SER A 153 -19.09 13.69 4.09
C SER A 153 -20.43 14.22 3.59
N GLU A 154 -21.02 13.61 2.55
CA GLU A 154 -22.35 14.01 2.03
C GLU A 154 -23.46 13.77 3.07
N GLU A 155 -23.40 12.66 3.80
CA GLU A 155 -24.34 12.35 4.89
C GLU A 155 -24.19 13.35 6.04
N TRP A 156 -22.96 13.68 6.42
CA TRP A 156 -22.70 14.69 7.44
C TRP A 156 -23.22 16.08 7.02
N GLU A 157 -23.04 16.48 5.77
CA GLU A 157 -23.58 17.75 5.26
C GLU A 157 -25.11 17.78 5.28
N LYS A 158 -25.77 16.66 4.93
CA LYS A 158 -27.23 16.52 5.01
C LYS A 158 -27.72 16.61 6.45
N GLU A 159 -27.08 15.93 7.40
CA GLU A 159 -27.41 16.03 8.83
C GLU A 159 -27.27 17.46 9.35
N GLN A 160 -26.21 18.17 8.97
CA GLN A 160 -26.02 19.58 9.34
C GLN A 160 -27.10 20.49 8.74
N LEU A 161 -27.51 20.24 7.49
CA LEU A 161 -28.61 20.95 6.84
C LEU A 161 -29.96 20.69 7.52
N GLU A 162 -30.26 19.44 7.88
CA GLU A 162 -31.48 19.10 8.63
C GLU A 162 -31.50 19.72 10.02
N LEU A 163 -30.37 19.75 10.72
CA LEU A 163 -30.24 20.41 12.03
C LEU A 163 -30.47 21.92 11.93
N LYS A 164 -29.94 22.57 10.88
CA LYS A 164 -30.21 24.00 10.60
C LYS A 164 -31.68 24.25 10.28
N ASN A 165 -32.30 23.40 9.48
CA ASN A 165 -33.72 23.53 9.12
C ASN A 165 -34.65 23.26 10.32
N LYS A 166 -34.30 22.34 11.22
CA LYS A 166 -35.04 22.12 12.47
C LYS A 166 -34.89 23.28 13.46
N LYS A 167 -33.74 23.94 13.51
CA LYS A 167 -33.54 25.16 14.33
C LYS A 167 -34.33 26.36 13.80
N ASN A 168 -34.63 26.38 12.51
CA ASN A 168 -35.40 27.43 11.84
C ASN A 168 -36.87 27.05 11.57
N ALA A 169 -37.32 25.88 12.04
CA ALA A 169 -38.71 25.48 11.92
C ALA A 169 -39.55 26.38 12.86
N PRO A 170 -40.56 27.12 12.36
CA PRO A 170 -41.42 27.91 13.23
C PRO A 170 -42.16 26.96 14.16
N LEU A 171 -42.10 27.23 15.46
CA LEU A 171 -42.91 26.56 16.47
C LEU A 171 -44.37 26.68 16.04
N VAL A 172 -44.94 25.60 15.51
CA VAL A 172 -46.38 25.48 15.29
C VAL A 172 -47.00 25.41 16.68
N LYS A 173 -47.34 26.58 17.22
CA LYS A 173 -48.27 26.70 18.33
C LYS A 173 -49.63 26.27 17.82
N ASN A 174 -49.99 25.01 18.09
CA ASN A 174 -51.38 24.66 18.24
C ASN A 174 -51.86 25.32 19.54
N ASP A 175 -52.52 26.46 19.43
CA ASP A 175 -53.52 26.86 20.41
C ASP A 175 -54.62 27.65 19.71
N SER A 176 -55.81 27.11 19.87
CA SER A 176 -57.11 27.63 19.50
C SER A 176 -57.38 29.01 20.10
N SER A 177 -58.10 29.83 19.33
CA SER A 177 -58.98 30.93 19.75
C SER A 177 -58.38 32.05 20.62
N SER A 178 -58.19 33.23 20.02
CA SER A 178 -58.64 34.51 20.59
C SER A 178 -58.23 35.66 19.66
N ASP A 179 -59.22 36.46 19.25
CA ASP A 179 -59.05 37.76 18.62
C ASP A 179 -58.09 38.65 19.41
N SER A 180 -56.94 38.99 18.82
CA SER A 180 -56.28 40.27 19.04
C SER A 180 -55.28 40.50 17.90
N LYS A 181 -55.53 41.53 17.08
CA LYS A 181 -54.61 41.98 16.03
C LYS A 181 -53.22 42.27 16.63
N PRO A 182 -52.12 41.88 15.96
CA PRO A 182 -50.78 42.21 16.44
C PRO A 182 -50.54 43.72 16.28
N ILE A 183 -50.33 44.41 17.40
CA ILE A 183 -49.84 45.79 17.41
C ILE A 183 -48.40 45.77 16.91
N ASN A 184 -48.13 46.48 15.82
CA ASN A 184 -46.79 46.61 15.23
C ASN A 184 -45.98 47.63 16.05
N PRO A 185 -44.85 47.24 16.67
CA PRO A 185 -44.08 48.11 17.56
C PRO A 185 -43.16 49.11 16.83
N PHE A 186 -43.28 49.23 15.50
CA PHE A 186 -42.48 50.15 14.67
C PHE A 186 -43.30 51.21 13.93
N MET A 187 -44.57 51.35 14.26
CA MET A 187 -45.39 52.48 13.81
C MET A 187 -45.62 53.38 15.03
N GLU A 188 -44.76 54.38 15.19
CA GLU A 188 -45.11 55.57 15.96
C GLU A 188 -46.27 56.25 15.21
N ASP A 189 -47.39 56.44 15.89
CA ASP A 189 -48.53 57.23 15.40
C ASP A 189 -48.09 58.69 15.25
N ASP A 190 -47.57 59.06 14.07
CA ASP A 190 -47.53 60.45 13.64
C ASP A 190 -48.97 60.91 13.38
N LYS A 191 -49.61 61.44 14.42
CA LYS A 191 -50.84 62.23 14.29
C LYS A 191 -50.47 63.67 13.94
N PRO A 192 -50.97 64.24 12.83
CA PRO A 192 -50.98 65.68 12.66
C PRO A 192 -52.09 66.29 13.55
N GLU A 193 -51.76 67.40 14.23
CA GLU A 193 -52.74 68.34 14.79
C GLU A 193 -53.54 69.05 13.68
#